data_AF-A0A497HNK1-F1
#
_entry.id   AF-A0A497HNK1-F1
#
_cell.length_a   1.000
_cell.length_b   1.000
_cell.length_c   1.000
_cell.angle_alpha   90.00
_cell.angle_beta   90.00
_cell.angle_gamma   90.00
#
_symmetry.space_group_name_H-M   'P 1'
#
loop_
_entity.id
_entity.type
_entity.pdbx_description
1 polymer ?
#
loop_
_entity_poly.entity_id
_entity_poly.type
_entity_poly.pdbx_seq_one_letter_code
_entity_poly.pdbx_strand_id
1 'polypeptide(L)'
;ISKKMSWGLGKVKLRRGTMKNEILPKIEGFHYLLSKYIPKDDEKKSIDVHGSRMDIGYLTGYRGDGEPIPQIHYIKEGSLLKSDRKLIGEVIDEGDWTLSGTGFFLGDMYEN
;
A
#
# COMPACT_ATOMS: atom_id res chain seq x y z
N ILE A 1 -11.21 9.64 1.39
CA ILE A 1 -12.39 10.52 1.28
C ILE A 1 -13.37 9.79 0.35
N SER A 2 -14.62 9.51 0.76
CA SER A 2 -15.49 8.51 0.08
C SER A 2 -16.79 9.08 -0.52
N LYS A 3 -17.50 8.23 -1.28
CA LYS A 3 -18.71 8.45 -2.10
C LYS A 3 -19.90 9.17 -1.44
N LYS A 4 -19.96 9.38 -0.11
CA LYS A 4 -21.07 10.07 0.59
C LYS A 4 -20.78 11.55 0.91
N MET A 5 -19.98 12.22 0.09
CA MET A 5 -19.77 13.68 0.22
C MET A 5 -21.06 14.48 0.10
N SER A 6 -22.04 13.99 -0.68
CA SER A 6 -23.37 14.59 -0.83
C SER A 6 -24.16 14.66 0.48
N TRP A 7 -23.84 13.80 1.47
CA TRP A 7 -24.48 13.79 2.79
C TRP A 7 -23.68 14.61 3.83
N GLY A 8 -22.70 15.40 3.39
CA GLY A 8 -21.84 16.20 4.26
C GLY A 8 -20.71 15.43 4.96
N LEU A 9 -20.62 14.12 4.76
CA LEU A 9 -19.54 13.27 5.30
C LEU A 9 -18.26 13.40 4.46
N GLY A 10 -17.09 13.26 5.10
CA GLY A 10 -15.80 13.26 4.39
C GLY A 10 -15.20 14.64 4.11
N LYS A 11 -15.83 15.73 4.60
CA LYS A 11 -15.21 17.05 4.63
C LYS A 11 -14.10 17.08 5.68
N VAL A 12 -12.87 17.38 5.27
CA VAL A 12 -11.71 17.48 6.16
C VAL A 12 -11.02 18.82 5.97
N LYS A 13 -10.47 19.39 7.03
CA LYS A 13 -9.57 20.54 6.94
C LYS A 13 -8.15 20.02 6.82
N LEU A 14 -7.50 20.30 5.68
CA LEU A 14 -6.11 19.93 5.48
C LEU A 14 -5.20 20.93 6.16
N ARG A 15 -4.20 20.42 6.89
CA ARG A 15 -3.08 21.19 7.38
C ARG A 15 -1.80 20.47 7.00
N ARG A 16 -0.86 21.20 6.43
CA ARG A 16 0.48 20.67 6.17
C ARG A 16 1.27 20.73 7.47
N GLY A 17 1.92 19.63 7.80
CA GLY A 17 2.89 19.55 8.88
C GLY A 17 4.14 18.83 8.39
N THR A 18 5.25 19.04 9.09
CA THR A 18 6.47 18.25 8.90
C THR A 18 6.43 17.12 9.91
N MET A 19 6.48 15.87 9.43
CA MET A 19 6.63 14.71 10.29
C MET A 19 8.11 14.35 10.33
N LYS A 20 8.69 14.29 11.53
CA LYS A 20 10.01 13.68 11.69
C LYS A 20 9.83 12.18 11.58
N ASN A 21 10.66 11.56 10.76
CA ASN A 21 10.63 10.13 10.52
C ASN A 21 11.34 9.41 11.68
N GLU A 22 10.80 9.50 12.89
CA GLU A 22 11.39 8.93 14.12
C GLU A 22 10.95 7.47 14.35
N ILE A 23 10.25 6.85 13.40
CA ILE A 23 9.36 5.74 13.69
C ILE A 23 9.76 4.52 12.86
N LEU A 24 10.32 3.55 13.58
CA LEU A 24 10.64 2.15 13.27
C LEU A 24 12.14 1.84 13.12
N PRO A 25 12.65 0.85 13.89
CA PRO A 25 14.03 0.41 13.75
C PRO A 25 14.25 -0.13 12.33
N LYS A 26 15.32 0.33 11.68
CA LYS A 26 15.77 -0.24 10.40
C LYS A 26 16.28 -1.65 10.69
N ILE A 27 15.50 -2.65 10.32
CA ILE A 27 15.91 -4.05 10.38
C ILE A 27 16.42 -4.42 8.99
N GLU A 28 17.69 -4.81 8.90
CA GLU A 28 18.33 -5.13 7.63
C GLU A 28 17.60 -6.26 6.90
N GLY A 29 17.32 -6.06 5.61
CA GLY A 29 16.56 -7.00 4.79
C GLY A 29 15.06 -7.03 5.07
N PHE A 30 14.53 -6.11 5.88
CA PHE A 30 13.10 -6.00 6.14
C PHE A 30 12.51 -4.65 5.73
N HIS A 31 11.27 -4.73 5.27
CA HIS A 31 10.48 -3.64 4.74
C HIS A 31 9.17 -3.54 5.53
N TYR A 32 8.96 -2.43 6.23
CA TYR A 32 7.69 -2.15 6.90
C TYR A 32 6.73 -1.43 5.96
N LEU A 33 5.52 -1.96 5.79
CA LEU A 33 4.52 -1.39 4.91
C LEU A 33 3.70 -0.30 5.60
N LEU A 34 3.77 0.93 5.09
CA LEU A 34 2.91 2.03 5.54
C LEU A 34 1.62 2.18 4.71
N SER A 35 1.48 1.37 3.67
CA SER A 35 0.37 1.38 2.73
C SER A 35 0.02 -0.05 2.31
N LYS A 36 -1.15 -0.21 1.70
CA LYS A 36 -1.49 -1.45 1.00
C LYS A 36 -0.47 -1.69 -0.11
N TYR A 37 -0.02 -2.93 -0.22
CA TYR A 37 1.02 -3.31 -1.17
C TYR A 37 0.56 -4.48 -2.02
N ILE A 38 0.75 -4.36 -3.32
CA ILE A 38 0.49 -5.43 -4.28
C ILE A 38 1.83 -5.74 -4.94
N PRO A 39 2.43 -6.91 -4.68
CA PRO A 39 3.73 -7.22 -5.27
C PRO A 39 3.58 -7.46 -6.77
N LYS A 40 4.50 -6.90 -7.56
CA LYS A 40 4.65 -7.27 -8.97
C LYS A 40 5.07 -8.74 -9.09
N ASP A 41 4.83 -9.33 -10.26
CA ASP A 41 5.21 -10.73 -10.51
C ASP A 41 6.70 -11.02 -10.29
N ASP A 42 7.58 -10.07 -10.59
CA ASP A 42 9.03 -10.20 -10.37
C ASP A 42 9.44 -10.03 -8.90
N GLU A 43 8.64 -9.32 -8.10
CA GLU A 43 8.86 -9.11 -6.65
C GLU A 43 8.33 -10.28 -5.82
N LYS A 44 7.30 -11.00 -6.29
CA LYS A 44 6.74 -12.15 -5.56
C LYS A 44 7.80 -13.21 -5.22
N LYS A 45 8.81 -13.37 -6.08
CA LYS A 45 9.91 -14.34 -5.88
C LYS A 45 10.97 -13.86 -4.89
N SER A 46 11.10 -12.56 -4.66
CA SER A 46 12.09 -11.98 -3.75
C SER A 46 11.58 -11.81 -2.33
N ILE A 47 10.28 -12.03 -2.09
CA ILE A 47 9.68 -11.95 -0.76
C ILE A 47 9.81 -13.32 -0.08
N ASP A 48 10.59 -13.36 1.00
CA ASP A 48 10.71 -14.53 1.86
C ASP A 48 9.44 -14.63 2.72
N VAL A 49 8.48 -15.44 2.27
CA VAL A 49 7.19 -15.61 2.94
C VAL A 49 7.33 -16.19 4.35
N HIS A 50 8.34 -17.04 4.60
CA HIS A 50 8.58 -17.65 5.90
C HIS A 50 9.24 -16.69 6.88
N GLY A 51 10.10 -15.80 6.38
CA GLY A 51 10.73 -14.75 7.17
C GLY A 51 9.86 -13.51 7.37
N SER A 52 8.71 -13.42 6.70
CA SER A 52 7.84 -12.24 6.72
C SER A 52 6.68 -12.41 7.70
N ARG A 53 6.21 -11.29 8.29
CA ARG A 53 4.92 -11.20 8.97
C ARG A 53 3.96 -10.42 8.09
N MET A 54 3.13 -11.13 7.34
CA MET A 54 2.21 -10.53 6.39
C MET A 54 0.76 -10.85 6.72
N ASP A 55 -0.10 -9.83 6.65
CA ASP A 55 -1.54 -9.99 6.67
C ASP A 55 -2.10 -9.73 5.28
N ILE A 56 -2.85 -10.69 4.73
CA ILE A 56 -3.48 -10.54 3.42
C ILE A 56 -4.87 -9.94 3.59
N GLY A 57 -5.14 -8.91 2.80
CA GLY A 57 -6.46 -8.31 2.63
C GLY A 57 -6.99 -8.57 1.22
N TYR A 58 -8.29 -8.38 1.07
CA TYR A 58 -8.92 -8.31 -0.25
C TYR A 58 -9.71 -7.02 -0.38
N LEU A 59 -9.80 -6.52 -1.60
CA LEU A 59 -10.55 -5.33 -1.96
C LEU A 59 -11.56 -5.73 -3.02
N THR A 60 -12.81 -5.32 -2.79
CA THR A 60 -13.94 -5.48 -3.70
C THR A 60 -14.67 -4.15 -3.77
N GLY A 61 -15.40 -3.92 -4.86
CA GLY A 61 -16.16 -2.68 -5.01
C GLY A 61 -16.82 -2.59 -6.37
N TYR A 62 -17.15 -1.36 -6.74
CA TYR A 62 -17.76 -1.04 -8.02
C TYR A 62 -17.08 0.20 -8.60
N ARG A 63 -16.88 0.18 -9.91
CA ARG A 63 -16.42 1.29 -10.74
C ARG A 63 -17.38 2.49 -10.67
N GLY A 64 -17.00 3.60 -11.31
CA GLY A 64 -17.84 4.81 -11.38
C GLY A 64 -19.15 4.57 -12.12
N ASP A 65 -19.12 3.71 -13.14
CA ASP A 65 -20.25 3.26 -13.96
C ASP A 65 -21.16 2.21 -13.28
N GLY A 66 -20.76 1.70 -12.11
CA GLY A 66 -21.52 0.70 -11.36
C GLY A 66 -21.12 -0.76 -11.64
N GLU A 67 -20.17 -1.03 -12.54
CA GLU A 67 -19.66 -2.38 -12.79
C GLU A 67 -18.79 -2.86 -11.62
N PRO A 68 -18.88 -4.14 -11.20
CA PRO A 68 -18.05 -4.66 -10.12
C PRO A 68 -16.57 -4.70 -10.55
N ILE A 69 -15.68 -4.28 -9.66
CA ILE A 69 -14.24 -4.52 -9.87
C ILE A 69 -13.88 -5.96 -9.49
N PRO A 70 -12.88 -6.58 -10.16
CA PRO A 70 -12.33 -7.86 -9.73
C PRO A 70 -11.88 -7.81 -8.27
N GLN A 71 -11.96 -8.96 -7.59
CA GLN A 71 -11.41 -9.08 -6.24
C GLN A 71 -9.89 -8.99 -6.28
N ILE A 72 -9.34 -7.95 -5.67
CA ILE A 72 -7.89 -7.69 -5.64
C ILE A 72 -7.35 -8.09 -4.27
N HIS A 73 -6.33 -8.94 -4.25
CA HIS A 73 -5.60 -9.28 -3.03
C HIS A 73 -4.41 -8.34 -2.83
N TYR A 74 -4.21 -7.90 -1.60
CA TYR A 74 -3.10 -7.02 -1.24
C TYR A 74 -2.53 -7.40 0.13
N ILE A 75 -1.27 -7.06 0.36
CA ILE A 75 -0.63 -7.14 1.67
C ILE A 75 -0.99 -5.88 2.46
N LYS A 76 -1.54 -6.06 3.66
CA LYS A 76 -2.02 -4.95 4.50
C LYS A 76 -0.88 -4.09 5.02
N GLU A 77 -1.17 -2.80 5.17
CA GLU A 77 -0.38 -1.86 5.95
C GLU A 77 -0.11 -2.42 7.37
N GLY A 78 1.11 -2.20 7.87
CA GLY A 78 1.61 -2.77 9.12
C GLY A 78 2.34 -4.10 8.98
N SER A 79 2.31 -4.73 7.80
CA SER A 79 3.08 -5.96 7.54
C SER A 79 4.59 -5.68 7.46
N LEU A 80 5.38 -6.70 7.81
CA LEU A 80 6.84 -6.69 7.75
C LEU A 80 7.30 -7.73 6.73
N LEU A 81 7.86 -7.27 5.61
CA LEU A 81 8.31 -8.13 4.52
C LEU A 81 9.82 -8.27 4.53
N LYS A 82 10.31 -9.51 4.49
CA LYS A 82 11.73 -9.80 4.29
C LYS A 82 12.01 -9.93 2.80
N SER A 83 12.93 -9.12 2.29
CA SER A 83 13.37 -9.16 0.89
C SER A 83 14.82 -8.72 0.77
N ASP A 84 15.51 -9.25 -0.24
CA ASP A 84 16.87 -8.90 -0.62
C ASP A 84 16.94 -7.72 -1.60
N ARG A 85 15.79 -7.22 -2.05
CA ARG A 85 15.68 -6.09 -2.96
C ARG A 85 14.63 -5.08 -2.51
N LYS A 86 14.76 -3.88 -3.07
CA LYS A 86 13.75 -2.85 -2.98
C LYS A 86 12.43 -3.34 -3.60
N LEU A 87 11.36 -3.12 -2.85
CA LEU A 87 10.00 -3.39 -3.24
C LEU A 87 9.38 -2.06 -3.67
N ILE A 88 8.61 -2.05 -4.74
CA ILE A 88 7.93 -0.87 -5.28
C ILE A 88 6.43 -1.13 -5.30
N GLY A 89 6.06 -2.35 -5.70
CA GLY A 89 4.68 -2.78 -5.82
C GLY A 89 4.03 -2.32 -7.12
N GLU A 90 2.82 -2.80 -7.32
CA GLU A 90 2.00 -2.60 -8.50
C GLU A 90 0.93 -1.55 -8.24
N VAL A 91 0.65 -0.76 -9.28
CA VAL A 91 -0.53 0.11 -9.35
C VAL A 91 -1.50 -0.58 -10.28
N ILE A 92 -2.67 -0.95 -9.75
CA ILE A 92 -3.73 -1.56 -10.55
C ILE A 92 -4.63 -0.43 -11.03
N ASP A 93 -4.70 -0.25 -12.35
CA ASP A 93 -5.59 0.69 -13.01
C ASP A 93 -6.75 -0.07 -13.66
N GLU A 94 -7.97 0.13 -13.15
CA GLU A 94 -9.20 -0.53 -13.59
C GLU A 94 -10.20 0.52 -14.10
N GLY A 95 -9.75 1.44 -14.95
CA GLY A 95 -10.56 2.48 -15.59
C GLY A 95 -10.64 3.77 -14.76
N ASP A 96 -11.84 4.20 -14.37
CA ASP A 96 -12.06 5.37 -13.49
C ASP A 96 -11.54 5.16 -12.04
N TRP A 97 -10.82 4.07 -11.79
CA TRP A 97 -10.29 3.68 -10.49
C TRP A 97 -8.82 3.32 -10.60
N THR A 98 -7.98 4.16 -10.01
CA THR A 98 -6.58 3.82 -9.75
C THR A 98 -6.45 3.33 -8.32
N LEU A 99 -6.05 2.07 -8.14
CA LEU A 99 -5.57 1.56 -6.87
C LEU A 99 -4.04 1.66 -6.86
N SER A 100 -3.51 2.71 -6.23
CA SER A 100 -2.07 2.79 -5.98
C SER A 100 -1.71 1.93 -4.76
N GLY A 101 -1.18 0.73 -5.05
CA GLY A 101 -0.50 -0.12 -4.08
C GLY A 101 0.97 0.25 -3.90
N THR A 102 1.30 1.54 -3.99
CA THR A 102 2.68 2.00 -3.81
C THR A 102 3.06 1.73 -2.36
N GLY A 103 3.95 0.76 -2.14
CA GLY A 103 4.55 0.57 -0.84
C GLY A 103 5.37 1.82 -0.53
N PHE A 104 4.95 2.61 0.45
CA PHE A 104 5.83 3.63 1.00
C PHE A 104 6.72 2.94 2.01
N PHE A 105 7.96 2.68 1.60
CA PHE A 105 8.97 2.05 2.43
C PHE A 105 9.80 3.14 3.11
N LEU A 106 9.90 3.08 4.44
CA LEU A 106 10.75 3.99 5.21
C LEU A 106 12.23 3.95 4.77
N GLY A 107 12.69 2.86 4.17
CA GLY A 107 14.05 2.73 3.63
C GLY A 107 14.33 3.60 2.40
N ASP A 108 13.30 3.98 1.64
CA ASP A 108 13.44 4.65 0.35
C ASP A 108 13.43 6.18 0.43
N MET A 109 13.26 6.75 1.62
CA MET A 109 13.36 8.20 1.84
C MET A 109 14.78 8.67 2.17
N TYR A 110 15.79 7.79 2.02
CA TYR A 110 17.18 8.06 2.41
C TYR A 110 18.20 7.96 1.27
N GLU A 111 17.77 7.67 0.03
CA GLU A 111 18.66 7.77 -1.12
C GLU A 111 18.36 9.06 -1.89
N ASN A 112 19.31 9.99 -1.80
CA ASN A 112 19.40 11.22 -2.60
C ASN A 112 19.45 10.91 -4.11
#